data_AF-A0A6A5XVD4-F1
#
_entry.id   AF-A0A6A5XVD4-F1
#
_cell.length_a   1.000
_cell.length_b   1.000
_cell.length_c   1.000
_cell.angle_alpha   90.00
_cell.angle_beta   90.00
_cell.angle_gamma   90.00
#
_symmetry.space_group_name_H-M   'P 1'
#
loop_
_entity.id
_entity.type
_entity.pdbx_description
1 polymer ?
#
loop_
_entity_poly.entity_id
_entity_poly.type
_entity_poly.pdbx_seq_one_letter_code
_entity_poly.pdbx_strand_id
1 'polypeptide(L)'
;MSDDLSPSSKTDAPAVKSIGFKPLDLQHTPTIDSGLPPEIWTIVQSAAANFPPQYFLEVSRSLLENPNRTASHLSRAEISYQSFADASYNPLAQHPHELASIVKHMKKEHQPIIIPGGIPDYNLEWTVVRKLIPRNPKLDEPLIQTCHLFTSTSKVTVREDASAGPNDGSTTIDAERYLVIYLPHVTSPESIPFYHPKIRALAILYTYQANGLGNLSIHYDLFSSYPLDNRLTRTALKMLEVIHKHSRGQEAGYQKRVHHDLIIGQKPFQDTYTFLKGKYAKGLIDNWVEQTLAQKHVFEDLGIAAFLIELWVDMYGGDKDDSDTNLDGKGISGDGDDVQTRLQDARRRTAKKNFPGFVDIGCGNGVLVWILNEEGWRGWGFDARKRKTWDMFGAGYEDKLKEMLLVPEVMNSTAVTSSSGDEQDKNESDPTVAAEEEEKEEEVTTASSTPAHNGIFPTNTFLIANHADELTVWTPILAYLSSSPFIAIPCCSHNFAGTRFRAPHKSTSNIEHGLNFQPGGGSENKVKAGAGKQQQVSAYASFCSYVASLTADVGFVPEKEHLRIPSTRNAAIVGRKRRKADGEEKETTLEEKLEFARGVVENEMPNASIKQVHMHWIKRGDVLMKPGKFPGH
;
A
#
# COMPACT_ATOMS: atom_id res chain seq x y z
N MET A 1 -11.64 13.54 64.34
CA MET A 1 -12.71 12.54 64.35
C MET A 1 -13.37 12.63 62.99
N SER A 2 -12.71 12.14 61.93
CA SER A 2 -12.66 10.74 61.47
C SER A 2 -14.05 10.20 61.13
N ASP A 3 -14.25 9.83 59.87
CA ASP A 3 -14.90 8.61 59.35
C ASP A 3 -15.24 8.88 57.87
N ASP A 4 -14.35 8.57 56.93
CA ASP A 4 -14.13 7.25 56.32
C ASP A 4 -15.35 6.77 55.50
N LEU A 5 -15.42 7.22 54.24
CA LEU A 5 -16.26 6.63 53.20
C LEU A 5 -15.32 6.09 52.12
N SER A 6 -14.98 4.82 52.28
CA SER A 6 -14.29 4.01 51.28
C SER A 6 -15.12 3.93 49.99
N PRO A 7 -14.51 4.09 48.80
CA PRO A 7 -15.19 3.81 47.55
C PRO A 7 -15.30 2.29 47.38
N SER A 8 -16.51 1.82 47.10
CA SER A 8 -16.78 0.40 46.87
C SER A 8 -15.88 -0.17 45.77
N SER A 9 -15.30 -1.32 46.09
CA SER A 9 -14.52 -2.15 45.19
C SER A 9 -15.29 -2.38 43.89
N LYS A 10 -14.77 -1.83 42.78
CA LYS A 10 -15.07 -2.40 41.46
C LYS A 10 -14.65 -3.86 41.51
N THR A 11 -15.62 -4.75 41.44
CA THR A 11 -15.40 -6.18 41.24
C THR A 11 -14.78 -6.34 39.85
N ASP A 12 -13.46 -6.46 39.79
CA ASP A 12 -12.76 -6.93 38.60
C ASP A 12 -13.34 -8.31 38.25
N ALA A 13 -14.08 -8.38 37.14
CA ALA A 13 -14.51 -9.64 36.57
C ALA A 13 -13.26 -10.50 36.32
N PRO A 14 -13.25 -11.79 36.71
CA PRO A 14 -12.08 -12.64 36.59
C PRO A 14 -11.62 -12.67 35.13
N ALA A 15 -10.35 -12.33 34.90
CA ALA A 15 -9.74 -12.37 33.58
C ALA A 15 -9.84 -13.78 32.99
N VAL A 16 -10.79 -13.99 32.08
CA VAL A 16 -10.96 -15.26 31.36
C VAL A 16 -9.69 -15.52 30.57
N LYS A 17 -8.97 -16.60 30.91
CA LYS A 17 -7.71 -17.00 30.22
C LYS A 17 -7.93 -17.04 28.70
N SER A 18 -6.97 -16.51 27.94
CA SER A 18 -7.06 -16.47 26.48
C SER A 18 -7.14 -17.89 25.93
N ILE A 19 -8.28 -18.26 25.33
CA ILE A 19 -8.45 -19.53 24.62
C ILE A 19 -7.95 -19.31 23.20
N GLY A 20 -6.96 -20.10 22.77
CA GLY A 20 -6.54 -20.14 21.37
C GLY A 20 -7.66 -20.65 20.47
N PHE A 21 -7.64 -20.33 19.18
CA PHE A 21 -8.68 -20.79 18.26
C PHE A 21 -8.75 -22.33 18.21
N LYS A 22 -9.91 -22.89 18.57
CA LYS A 22 -10.22 -24.31 18.45
C LYS A 22 -11.69 -24.47 18.03
N PRO A 23 -11.98 -25.11 16.88
CA PRO A 23 -13.37 -25.39 16.50
C PRO A 23 -14.00 -26.38 17.47
N LEU A 24 -15.29 -26.19 17.73
CA LEU A 24 -16.12 -27.06 18.56
C LEU A 24 -16.61 -28.25 17.73
N ASP A 25 -16.74 -29.40 18.39
CA ASP A 25 -17.41 -30.55 17.80
C ASP A 25 -18.92 -30.37 17.95
N LEU A 26 -19.59 -30.07 16.84
CA LEU A 26 -21.03 -29.77 16.81
C LEU A 26 -21.90 -30.96 17.25
N GLN A 27 -21.37 -32.19 17.27
CA GLN A 27 -22.12 -33.37 17.73
C GLN A 27 -22.11 -33.53 19.26
N HIS A 28 -21.05 -33.03 19.91
CA HIS A 28 -20.77 -33.31 21.33
C HIS A 28 -20.75 -32.04 22.19
N THR A 29 -21.04 -30.88 21.61
CA THR A 29 -21.02 -29.59 22.31
C THR A 29 -22.44 -29.09 22.53
N PRO A 30 -22.75 -28.53 23.72
CA PRO A 30 -24.03 -27.89 23.96
C PRO A 30 -24.37 -26.86 22.87
N THR A 31 -25.60 -26.95 22.36
CA THR A 31 -26.07 -26.07 21.28
C THR A 31 -26.68 -24.81 21.89
N ILE A 32 -26.12 -23.67 21.50
CA ILE A 32 -26.70 -22.35 21.81
C ILE A 32 -27.70 -22.04 20.71
N ASP A 33 -28.96 -21.79 21.08
CA ASP A 33 -30.01 -21.47 20.12
C ASP A 33 -29.63 -20.26 19.27
N SER A 34 -29.66 -20.42 17.95
CA SER A 34 -29.31 -19.38 16.99
C SER A 34 -30.44 -18.36 16.80
N GLY A 35 -31.69 -18.68 17.13
CA GLY A 35 -32.86 -17.88 16.75
C GLY A 35 -33.10 -17.82 15.23
N LEU A 36 -32.29 -18.53 14.44
CA LEU A 36 -32.45 -18.66 12.99
C LEU A 36 -33.35 -19.87 12.70
N PRO A 37 -34.30 -19.78 11.76
CA PRO A 37 -35.15 -20.91 11.40
C PRO A 37 -34.32 -22.13 10.94
N PRO A 38 -34.36 -23.27 11.66
CA PRO A 38 -33.51 -24.43 11.37
C PRO A 38 -33.83 -25.11 10.03
N GLU A 39 -35.02 -24.89 9.49
CA GLU A 39 -35.43 -25.34 8.15
C GLU A 39 -34.74 -24.57 7.01
N ILE A 40 -34.18 -23.40 7.30
CA ILE A 40 -33.44 -22.56 6.34
C ILE A 40 -31.94 -22.59 6.65
N TRP A 41 -31.57 -22.44 7.92
CA TRP A 41 -30.20 -22.21 8.35
C TRP A 41 -29.57 -23.46 8.97
N THR A 42 -28.45 -23.88 8.38
CA THR A 42 -27.63 -24.98 8.91
C THR A 42 -26.39 -24.42 9.59
N ILE A 43 -26.14 -24.77 10.85
CA ILE A 43 -24.87 -24.49 11.52
C ILE A 43 -23.74 -25.32 10.90
N VAL A 44 -22.62 -24.67 10.56
CA VAL A 44 -21.51 -25.31 9.84
C VAL A 44 -20.24 -25.38 10.67
N GLN A 45 -19.95 -24.31 11.43
CA GLN A 45 -18.76 -24.22 12.28
C GLN A 45 -19.07 -23.37 13.52
N SER A 46 -18.44 -23.71 14.65
CA SER A 46 -18.50 -22.91 15.87
C SER A 46 -17.18 -22.96 16.63
N ALA A 47 -16.86 -21.92 17.38
CA ALA A 47 -15.70 -21.85 18.25
C ALA A 47 -16.01 -20.99 19.49
N ALA A 48 -15.42 -21.34 20.62
CA ALA A 48 -15.39 -20.45 21.78
C ALA A 48 -14.58 -19.19 21.42
N ALA A 49 -15.09 -18.02 21.83
CA ALA A 49 -14.52 -16.73 21.50
C ALA A 49 -14.82 -15.72 22.62
N ASN A 50 -13.84 -15.49 23.51
CA ASN A 50 -14.04 -14.69 24.74
C ASN A 50 -13.40 -13.30 24.60
N PHE A 51 -13.70 -12.58 23.52
CA PHE A 51 -13.28 -11.19 23.34
C PHE A 51 -14.49 -10.25 23.46
N PRO A 52 -14.36 -9.06 24.05
CA PRO A 52 -15.48 -8.12 24.11
C PRO A 52 -16.12 -7.81 22.72
N PRO A 53 -17.46 -7.62 22.63
CA PRO A 53 -18.17 -7.47 21.37
C PRO A 53 -17.65 -6.39 20.42
N GLN A 54 -17.10 -5.29 20.93
CA GLN A 54 -16.58 -4.21 20.10
C GLN A 54 -15.53 -4.69 19.10
N TYR A 55 -14.67 -5.65 19.48
CA TYR A 55 -13.63 -6.16 18.58
C TYR A 55 -14.24 -7.01 17.45
N PHE A 56 -15.29 -7.77 17.74
CA PHE A 56 -16.05 -8.47 16.70
C PHE A 56 -16.72 -7.51 15.73
N LEU A 57 -17.35 -6.44 16.25
CA LEU A 57 -18.04 -5.44 15.44
C LEU A 57 -17.06 -4.66 14.55
N GLU A 58 -15.91 -4.26 15.08
CA GLU A 58 -14.84 -3.61 14.31
C GLU A 58 -14.29 -4.51 13.20
N VAL A 59 -14.05 -5.79 13.50
CA VAL A 59 -13.60 -6.77 12.49
C VAL A 59 -14.67 -6.99 11.44
N SER A 60 -15.93 -7.14 11.84
CA SER A 60 -17.07 -7.32 10.93
C SER A 60 -17.23 -6.14 9.99
N ARG A 61 -17.14 -4.91 10.51
CA ARG A 61 -17.15 -3.68 9.70
C ARG A 61 -15.95 -3.65 8.76
N SER A 62 -14.75 -3.96 9.23
CA SER A 62 -13.54 -3.99 8.40
C SER A 62 -13.63 -5.01 7.25
N LEU A 63 -14.30 -6.15 7.46
CA LEU A 63 -14.53 -7.18 6.45
C LEU A 63 -15.56 -6.77 5.38
N LEU A 64 -16.40 -5.76 5.64
CA LEU A 64 -17.30 -5.19 4.62
C LEU A 64 -16.49 -4.55 3.48
N GLU A 65 -15.51 -3.73 3.85
CA GLU A 65 -14.64 -2.99 2.93
C GLU A 65 -13.46 -3.82 2.40
N ASN A 66 -12.96 -4.77 3.21
CA ASN A 66 -11.74 -5.54 2.91
C ASN A 66 -12.04 -7.04 2.78
N PRO A 67 -12.88 -7.48 1.82
CA PRO A 67 -13.26 -8.89 1.68
C PRO A 67 -12.08 -9.78 1.26
N ASN A 68 -11.00 -9.18 0.74
CA ASN A 68 -9.76 -9.87 0.40
C ASN A 68 -9.05 -10.53 1.61
N ARG A 69 -9.44 -10.18 2.85
CA ARG A 69 -8.93 -10.80 4.07
C ARG A 69 -9.48 -12.20 4.31
N THR A 70 -10.71 -12.48 3.85
CA THR A 70 -11.35 -13.80 3.97
C THR A 70 -11.33 -14.56 2.66
N ALA A 71 -11.21 -13.89 1.50
CA ALA A 71 -11.13 -14.52 0.19
C ALA A 71 -9.98 -13.93 -0.64
N SER A 72 -8.90 -14.70 -0.84
CA SER A 72 -7.71 -14.27 -1.59
C SER A 72 -7.95 -13.97 -3.07
N HIS A 73 -9.05 -14.46 -3.65
CA HIS A 73 -9.45 -14.23 -5.04
C HIS A 73 -10.15 -12.87 -5.23
N LEU A 74 -10.51 -12.17 -4.16
CA LEU A 74 -11.08 -10.82 -4.22
C LEU A 74 -9.98 -9.75 -4.16
N SER A 75 -10.18 -8.67 -4.92
CA SER A 75 -9.31 -7.50 -4.93
C SER A 75 -9.77 -6.46 -3.91
N ARG A 76 -11.06 -6.10 -3.94
CA ARG A 76 -11.71 -5.09 -3.08
C ARG A 76 -13.23 -5.30 -3.02
N ALA A 77 -13.90 -4.49 -2.19
CA ALA A 77 -15.35 -4.25 -2.27
C ALA A 77 -15.60 -2.79 -2.64
N GLU A 78 -16.61 -2.53 -3.46
CA GLU A 78 -17.14 -1.20 -3.72
C GLU A 78 -18.47 -1.05 -2.98
N ILE A 79 -18.60 -0.05 -2.12
CA ILE A 79 -19.82 0.17 -1.33
C ILE A 79 -20.81 0.98 -2.17
N SER A 80 -21.94 0.37 -2.49
CA SER A 80 -23.03 0.99 -3.24
C SER A 80 -24.02 1.72 -2.32
N TYR A 81 -24.18 1.22 -1.09
CA TYR A 81 -25.01 1.82 -0.05
C TYR A 81 -24.51 1.46 1.34
N GLN A 82 -24.62 2.38 2.28
CA GLN A 82 -24.37 2.13 3.70
C GLN A 82 -25.32 2.97 4.56
N SER A 83 -26.00 2.34 5.52
CA SER A 83 -26.97 3.04 6.37
C SER A 83 -26.33 3.92 7.45
N PHE A 84 -25.04 3.75 7.76
CA PHE A 84 -24.36 4.46 8.86
C PHE A 84 -24.44 5.99 8.78
N ALA A 85 -24.55 6.53 7.56
CA ALA A 85 -24.57 7.97 7.30
C ALA A 85 -25.93 8.43 6.75
N ASP A 86 -26.93 7.56 6.72
CA ASP A 86 -28.23 7.84 6.12
C ASP A 86 -29.28 8.14 7.19
N ALA A 87 -29.61 9.42 7.36
CA ALA A 87 -30.62 9.87 8.31
C ALA A 87 -32.05 9.37 7.98
N SER A 88 -32.28 8.89 6.76
CA SER A 88 -33.57 8.32 6.34
C SER A 88 -33.65 6.81 6.52
N TYR A 89 -32.64 6.19 7.15
CA TYR A 89 -32.60 4.75 7.38
C TYR A 89 -33.76 4.28 8.28
N ASN A 90 -34.53 3.32 7.78
CA ASN A 90 -35.65 2.71 8.46
C ASN A 90 -35.40 1.20 8.65
N PRO A 91 -35.03 0.74 9.86
CA PRO A 91 -34.75 -0.66 10.12
C PRO A 91 -35.99 -1.57 10.11
N LEU A 92 -37.20 -1.00 10.08
CA LEU A 92 -38.47 -1.74 10.08
C LEU A 92 -39.09 -1.89 8.68
N ALA A 93 -38.37 -1.44 7.65
CA ALA A 93 -38.82 -1.48 6.26
C ALA A 93 -39.20 -2.90 5.81
N GLN A 94 -40.35 -3.03 5.13
CA GLN A 94 -40.77 -4.30 4.52
C GLN A 94 -40.49 -4.34 3.01
N HIS A 95 -40.14 -3.19 2.43
CA HIS A 95 -39.76 -3.07 1.04
C HIS A 95 -38.43 -2.31 0.90
N PRO A 96 -37.52 -2.66 -0.05
CA PRO A 96 -36.22 -1.98 -0.21
C PRO A 96 -36.31 -0.46 -0.29
N HIS A 97 -37.34 0.08 -0.98
CA HIS A 97 -37.51 1.53 -1.15
C HIS A 97 -37.92 2.26 0.14
N GLU A 98 -38.40 1.53 1.14
CA GLU A 98 -38.73 2.06 2.46
C GLU A 98 -37.52 2.06 3.40
N LEU A 99 -36.46 1.31 3.06
CA LEU A 99 -35.27 1.19 3.91
C LEU A 99 -34.53 2.52 4.02
N ALA A 100 -34.46 3.28 2.93
CA ALA A 100 -33.84 4.59 2.87
C ALA A 100 -34.28 5.35 1.63
N SER A 101 -34.32 6.67 1.73
CA SER A 101 -34.81 7.56 0.67
C SER A 101 -34.00 7.46 -0.63
N ILE A 102 -32.70 7.18 -0.54
CA ILE A 102 -31.81 7.04 -1.70
C ILE A 102 -32.08 5.76 -2.50
N VAL A 103 -32.63 4.72 -1.86
CA VAL A 103 -32.74 3.38 -2.46
C VAL A 103 -33.62 3.37 -3.72
N LYS A 104 -34.67 4.21 -3.77
CA LYS A 104 -35.55 4.33 -4.95
C LYS A 104 -34.83 4.86 -6.19
N HIS A 105 -33.67 5.51 -6.02
CA HIS A 105 -32.85 6.04 -7.10
C HIS A 105 -31.66 5.13 -7.44
N MET A 106 -31.44 4.06 -6.66
CA MET A 106 -30.43 3.06 -6.97
C MET A 106 -30.92 2.13 -8.07
N LYS A 107 -29.98 1.66 -8.91
CA LYS A 107 -30.26 0.59 -9.86
C LYS A 107 -30.80 -0.65 -9.15
N LYS A 108 -31.72 -1.36 -9.77
CA LYS A 108 -32.44 -2.49 -9.18
C LYS A 108 -31.51 -3.55 -8.60
N GLU A 109 -30.44 -3.89 -9.31
CA GLU A 109 -29.45 -4.88 -8.90
C GLU A 109 -28.58 -4.42 -7.72
N HIS A 110 -28.50 -3.11 -7.45
CA HIS A 110 -27.79 -2.52 -6.31
C HIS A 110 -28.73 -2.20 -5.13
N GLN A 111 -30.04 -2.41 -5.26
CA GLN A 111 -30.98 -2.21 -4.16
C GLN A 111 -30.78 -3.30 -3.09
N PRO A 112 -30.88 -2.95 -1.80
CA PRO A 112 -30.71 -3.90 -0.71
C PRO A 112 -31.78 -5.00 -0.76
N ILE A 113 -31.37 -6.23 -0.49
CA ILE A 113 -32.29 -7.34 -0.25
C ILE A 113 -32.76 -7.25 1.19
N ILE A 114 -34.07 -7.13 1.43
CA ILE A 114 -34.65 -7.17 2.78
C ILE A 114 -35.02 -8.62 3.14
N ILE A 115 -34.86 -8.99 4.40
CA ILE A 115 -35.41 -10.21 4.99
C ILE A 115 -36.84 -9.90 5.47
N PRO A 116 -37.90 -10.37 4.78
CA PRO A 116 -39.28 -10.02 5.13
C PRO A 116 -39.62 -10.47 6.55
N GLY A 117 -40.26 -9.59 7.34
CA GLY A 117 -40.56 -9.86 8.75
C GLY A 117 -39.36 -9.82 9.70
N GLY A 118 -38.15 -9.56 9.21
CA GLY A 118 -36.93 -9.52 10.03
C GLY A 118 -36.48 -10.89 10.53
N ILE A 119 -35.63 -10.89 11.56
CA ILE A 119 -35.24 -12.10 12.29
C ILE A 119 -35.91 -12.04 13.68
N PRO A 120 -36.69 -13.06 14.09
CA PRO A 120 -37.36 -13.06 15.40
C PRO A 120 -36.39 -12.77 16.54
N ASP A 121 -36.80 -11.93 17.49
CA ASP A 121 -36.00 -11.50 18.65
C ASP A 121 -34.74 -10.67 18.34
N TYR A 122 -34.55 -10.25 17.09
CA TYR A 122 -33.44 -9.37 16.70
C TYR A 122 -33.92 -8.04 16.12
N ASN A 123 -33.16 -6.99 16.41
CA ASN A 123 -33.31 -5.67 15.81
C ASN A 123 -32.29 -5.47 14.69
N LEU A 124 -32.71 -4.95 13.55
CA LEU A 124 -31.81 -4.60 12.45
C LEU A 124 -31.07 -3.29 12.78
N GLU A 125 -29.74 -3.36 12.89
CA GLU A 125 -28.88 -2.24 13.27
C GLU A 125 -28.39 -1.46 12.04
N TRP A 126 -27.85 -2.16 11.04
CA TRP A 126 -27.37 -1.53 9.81
C TRP A 126 -27.49 -2.42 8.59
N THR A 127 -27.50 -1.76 7.43
CA THR A 127 -27.50 -2.39 6.11
C THR A 127 -26.44 -1.76 5.23
N VAL A 128 -25.67 -2.61 4.54
CA VAL A 128 -24.65 -2.21 3.56
C VAL A 128 -24.84 -3.03 2.29
N VAL A 129 -24.86 -2.37 1.13
CA VAL A 129 -24.80 -3.06 -0.17
C VAL A 129 -23.40 -2.85 -0.75
N ARG A 130 -22.75 -3.95 -1.11
CA ARG A 130 -21.40 -3.94 -1.69
C ARG A 130 -21.31 -4.74 -2.97
N LYS A 131 -20.42 -4.33 -3.87
CA LYS A 131 -20.01 -5.08 -5.06
C LYS A 131 -18.63 -5.67 -4.83
N LEU A 132 -18.54 -6.98 -4.77
CA LEU A 132 -17.28 -7.72 -4.63
C LEU A 132 -16.56 -7.74 -5.98
N ILE A 133 -15.33 -7.24 -6.01
CA ILE A 133 -14.52 -7.19 -7.23
C ILE A 133 -13.49 -8.33 -7.20
N PRO A 134 -13.49 -9.22 -8.20
CA PRO A 134 -12.48 -10.27 -8.31
C PRO A 134 -11.11 -9.70 -8.70
N ARG A 135 -10.05 -10.41 -8.33
CA ARG A 135 -8.68 -10.11 -8.78
C ARG A 135 -8.46 -10.34 -10.27
N ASN A 136 -9.27 -11.21 -10.87
CA ASN A 136 -9.23 -11.47 -12.30
C ASN A 136 -10.64 -11.36 -12.90
N PRO A 137 -11.03 -10.15 -13.32
CA PRO A 137 -12.34 -9.92 -13.94
C PRO A 137 -12.56 -10.66 -15.27
N LYS A 138 -11.50 -11.22 -15.89
CA LYS A 138 -11.65 -12.06 -17.09
C LYS A 138 -12.06 -13.50 -16.77
N LEU A 139 -11.92 -13.94 -15.53
CA LEU A 139 -12.25 -15.31 -15.09
C LEU A 139 -13.53 -15.37 -14.26
N ASP A 140 -13.79 -14.35 -13.47
CA ASP A 140 -14.93 -14.28 -12.57
C ASP A 140 -15.62 -12.93 -12.69
N GLU A 141 -16.95 -12.93 -12.59
CA GLU A 141 -17.76 -11.72 -12.58
C GLU A 141 -17.83 -11.07 -11.19
N PRO A 142 -18.03 -9.74 -11.10
CA PRO A 142 -18.38 -9.08 -9.85
C PRO A 142 -19.69 -9.62 -9.25
N LEU A 143 -19.78 -9.62 -7.92
CA LEU A 143 -20.96 -10.09 -7.18
C LEU A 143 -21.48 -9.00 -6.26
N ILE A 144 -22.73 -8.58 -6.45
CA ILE A 144 -23.40 -7.68 -5.51
C ILE A 144 -23.89 -8.50 -4.31
N GLN A 145 -23.76 -7.93 -3.11
CA GLN A 145 -24.13 -8.57 -1.86
C GLN A 145 -24.68 -7.54 -0.88
N THR A 146 -25.83 -7.83 -0.29
CA THR A 146 -26.38 -7.10 0.86
C THR A 146 -25.83 -7.70 2.14
N CYS A 147 -25.41 -6.86 3.06
CA CYS A 147 -24.89 -7.22 4.38
C CYS A 147 -25.74 -6.53 5.44
N HIS A 148 -26.23 -7.30 6.41
CA HIS A 148 -26.95 -6.76 7.57
C HIS A 148 -26.21 -7.07 8.87
N LEU A 149 -26.38 -6.21 9.87
CA LEU A 149 -26.17 -6.58 11.27
C LEU A 149 -27.50 -6.52 12.01
N PHE A 150 -27.76 -7.60 12.73
CA PHE A 150 -28.86 -7.73 13.67
C PHE A 150 -28.30 -7.84 15.09
N THR A 151 -28.97 -7.22 16.07
CA THR A 151 -28.60 -7.27 17.49
C THR A 151 -29.74 -7.80 18.33
N SER A 152 -29.44 -8.53 19.40
CA SER A 152 -30.43 -9.02 20.36
C SER A 152 -29.86 -9.08 21.76
N THR A 153 -30.68 -8.78 22.75
CA THR A 153 -30.42 -8.99 24.19
C THR A 153 -31.43 -9.95 24.81
N SER A 154 -32.24 -10.61 23.98
CA SER A 154 -33.19 -11.62 24.41
C SER A 154 -32.47 -12.81 25.03
N LYS A 155 -33.11 -13.41 26.03
CA LYS A 155 -32.60 -14.58 26.73
C LYS A 155 -32.38 -15.75 25.77
N VAL A 156 -31.26 -16.46 25.91
CA VAL A 156 -30.85 -17.51 24.99
C VAL A 156 -30.96 -18.88 25.65
N THR A 157 -31.52 -19.84 24.92
CA THR A 157 -31.60 -21.23 25.37
C THR A 157 -30.33 -21.98 24.99
N VAL A 158 -29.70 -22.63 25.96
CA VAL A 158 -28.56 -23.54 25.78
C VAL A 158 -29.05 -24.96 26.05
N ARG A 159 -28.83 -25.86 25.09
CA ARG A 159 -29.19 -27.27 25.20
C ARG A 159 -27.93 -28.09 25.38
N GLU A 160 -27.85 -28.85 26.47
CA GLU A 160 -26.68 -29.69 26.78
C GLU A 160 -26.52 -30.87 25.81
N ASP A 161 -27.65 -31.39 25.29
CA ASP A 161 -27.70 -32.42 24.26
C ASP A 161 -28.56 -31.94 23.07
N ALA A 162 -27.99 -31.95 21.87
CA ALA A 162 -28.70 -31.55 20.64
C ALA A 162 -29.79 -32.57 20.22
N SER A 163 -29.75 -33.78 20.76
CA SER A 163 -30.66 -34.89 20.45
C SER A 163 -31.80 -35.09 21.47
N ALA A 164 -31.78 -34.37 22.60
CA ALA A 164 -32.82 -34.43 23.61
C ALA A 164 -34.05 -33.57 23.24
N GLY A 165 -35.25 -34.01 23.64
CA GLY A 165 -36.49 -33.27 23.43
C GLY A 165 -36.55 -31.94 24.20
N PRO A 166 -37.51 -31.04 23.88
CA PRO A 166 -37.54 -29.65 24.35
C PRO A 166 -37.63 -29.42 25.87
N ASN A 167 -37.77 -30.47 26.69
CA ASN A 167 -38.01 -30.39 28.14
C ASN A 167 -36.93 -31.07 29.01
N ASP A 168 -35.79 -31.48 28.46
CA ASP A 168 -34.73 -32.14 29.24
C ASP A 168 -33.40 -31.37 29.11
N GLY A 169 -32.88 -30.84 30.23
CA GLY A 169 -31.54 -30.25 30.33
C GLY A 169 -31.29 -28.86 29.71
N SER A 170 -32.31 -28.11 29.28
CA SER A 170 -32.10 -26.77 28.70
C SER A 170 -31.97 -25.67 29.76
N THR A 171 -30.93 -24.83 29.66
CA THR A 171 -30.73 -23.67 30.53
C THR A 171 -30.89 -22.37 29.75
N THR A 172 -31.53 -21.36 30.35
CA THR A 172 -31.65 -20.02 29.76
C THR A 172 -30.57 -19.09 30.32
N ILE A 173 -29.88 -18.35 29.46
CA ILE A 173 -28.81 -17.42 29.83
C ILE A 173 -29.08 -16.01 29.30
N ASP A 174 -28.59 -15.00 30.02
CA ASP A 174 -28.53 -13.62 29.53
C ASP A 174 -27.27 -13.44 28.65
N ALA A 175 -27.47 -12.99 27.41
CA ALA A 175 -26.39 -12.77 26.46
C ALA A 175 -26.72 -11.65 25.46
N GLU A 176 -25.68 -10.94 25.03
CA GLU A 176 -25.74 -10.06 23.86
C GLU A 176 -25.45 -10.88 22.59
N ARG A 177 -26.21 -10.65 21.53
CA ARG A 177 -26.08 -11.38 20.27
C ARG A 177 -25.91 -10.41 19.11
N TYR A 178 -24.95 -10.73 18.26
CA TYR A 178 -24.61 -9.95 17.08
C TYR A 178 -24.59 -10.89 15.87
N LEU A 179 -25.55 -10.71 14.98
CA LEU A 179 -25.81 -11.58 13.84
C LEU A 179 -25.57 -10.81 12.54
N VAL A 180 -24.48 -11.13 11.86
CA VAL A 180 -24.14 -10.54 10.56
C VAL A 180 -24.61 -11.48 9.45
N ILE A 181 -25.44 -11.01 8.53
CA ILE A 181 -25.95 -11.81 7.41
C ILE A 181 -25.45 -11.23 6.09
N TYR A 182 -24.88 -12.09 5.24
CA TYR A 182 -24.46 -11.78 3.88
C TYR A 182 -25.38 -12.47 2.87
N LEU A 183 -26.04 -11.67 2.02
CA LEU A 183 -27.02 -12.05 1.02
C LEU A 183 -26.48 -11.72 -0.39
N PRO A 184 -25.88 -12.67 -1.11
CA PRO A 184 -25.50 -12.49 -2.50
C PRO A 184 -26.72 -12.21 -3.38
N HIS A 185 -26.62 -11.27 -4.32
CA HIS A 185 -27.69 -10.90 -5.24
C HIS A 185 -27.73 -11.89 -6.42
N VAL A 186 -28.07 -13.14 -6.12
CA VAL A 186 -28.18 -14.21 -7.12
C VAL A 186 -29.49 -14.95 -6.93
N THR A 187 -29.98 -15.54 -8.02
CA THR A 187 -31.20 -16.35 -8.02
C THR A 187 -30.91 -17.84 -8.19
N SER A 188 -29.71 -18.21 -8.63
CA SER A 188 -29.33 -19.61 -8.91
C SER A 188 -27.89 -19.92 -8.48
N PRO A 189 -27.57 -21.19 -8.16
CA PRO A 189 -26.21 -21.64 -7.85
C PRO A 189 -25.20 -21.36 -8.97
N GLU A 190 -25.65 -21.38 -10.23
CA GLU A 190 -24.83 -21.17 -11.41
C GLU A 190 -24.38 -19.71 -11.55
N SER A 191 -25.10 -18.78 -10.94
CA SER A 191 -24.75 -17.35 -10.90
C SER A 191 -23.74 -17.01 -9.80
N ILE A 192 -23.33 -17.97 -8.96
CA ILE A 192 -22.31 -17.76 -7.93
C ILE A 192 -20.91 -17.85 -8.56
N PRO A 193 -20.08 -16.78 -8.49
CA PRO A 193 -18.70 -16.82 -8.97
C PRO A 193 -17.81 -17.80 -8.20
N PHE A 194 -16.71 -18.26 -8.80
CA PHE A 194 -15.86 -19.31 -8.23
C PHE A 194 -15.26 -18.94 -6.87
N TYR A 195 -15.00 -17.64 -6.65
CA TYR A 195 -14.42 -17.12 -5.42
C TYR A 195 -15.38 -17.10 -4.23
N HIS A 196 -16.69 -17.24 -4.45
CA HIS A 196 -17.71 -17.18 -3.40
C HIS A 196 -18.24 -18.59 -3.09
N PRO A 197 -18.56 -18.92 -1.81
CA PRO A 197 -19.23 -20.19 -1.51
C PRO A 197 -20.58 -20.29 -2.24
N LYS A 198 -20.90 -21.47 -2.77
CA LYS A 198 -22.18 -21.75 -3.46
C LYS A 198 -23.31 -21.94 -2.46
N ILE A 199 -23.75 -20.84 -1.88
CA ILE A 199 -24.80 -20.75 -0.85
C ILE A 199 -25.76 -19.61 -1.18
N ARG A 200 -26.99 -19.66 -0.68
CA ARG A 200 -27.97 -18.59 -0.80
C ARG A 200 -27.70 -17.44 0.16
N ALA A 201 -27.23 -17.76 1.37
CA ALA A 201 -26.84 -16.77 2.36
C ALA A 201 -25.83 -17.35 3.38
N LEU A 202 -25.06 -16.46 3.99
CA LEU A 202 -24.14 -16.76 5.09
C LEU A 202 -24.53 -15.91 6.30
N ALA A 203 -24.60 -16.52 7.48
CA ALA A 203 -24.78 -15.84 8.75
C ALA A 203 -23.61 -16.11 9.69
N ILE A 204 -23.13 -15.05 10.34
CA ILE A 204 -22.08 -15.05 11.36
C ILE A 204 -22.73 -14.61 12.65
N LEU A 205 -22.82 -15.50 13.62
CA LEU A 205 -23.45 -15.23 14.90
C LEU A 205 -22.41 -15.19 16.00
N TYR A 206 -22.30 -14.04 16.68
CA TYR A 206 -21.53 -13.88 17.90
C TYR A 206 -22.46 -13.74 19.10
N THR A 207 -22.35 -14.64 20.07
CA THR A 207 -23.10 -14.61 21.33
C THR A 207 -22.12 -14.36 22.47
N TYR A 208 -22.35 -13.33 23.28
CA TYR A 208 -21.48 -12.92 24.37
C TYR A 208 -22.27 -12.85 25.68
N GLN A 209 -21.83 -13.62 26.68
CA GLN A 209 -22.47 -13.75 27.98
C GLN A 209 -21.92 -12.74 28.97
N ALA A 210 -22.73 -12.36 29.97
CA ALA A 210 -22.31 -11.43 31.03
C ALA A 210 -21.09 -11.90 31.84
N ASN A 211 -20.82 -13.22 31.89
CA ASN A 211 -19.66 -13.81 32.55
C ASN A 211 -18.35 -13.72 31.71
N GLY A 212 -18.40 -13.10 30.53
CA GLY A 212 -17.25 -12.94 29.63
C GLY A 212 -16.99 -14.11 28.68
N LEU A 213 -17.82 -15.16 28.71
CA LEU A 213 -17.78 -16.24 27.73
C LEU A 213 -18.45 -15.82 26.44
N GLY A 214 -17.86 -16.14 25.30
CA GLY A 214 -18.49 -15.93 24.01
C GLY A 214 -18.39 -17.14 23.08
N ASN A 215 -19.30 -17.19 22.11
CA ASN A 215 -19.35 -18.20 21.07
C ASN A 215 -19.51 -17.52 19.72
N LEU A 216 -18.66 -17.89 18.76
CA LEU A 216 -18.76 -17.47 17.38
C LEU A 216 -19.16 -18.67 16.52
N SER A 217 -20.19 -18.52 15.69
CA SER A 217 -20.68 -19.58 14.80
C SER A 217 -20.97 -19.06 13.39
N ILE A 218 -20.87 -19.97 12.42
CA ILE A 218 -21.17 -19.76 11.01
C ILE A 218 -22.34 -20.66 10.60
N HIS A 219 -23.33 -20.07 9.95
CA HIS A 219 -24.52 -20.75 9.43
C HIS A 219 -24.68 -20.48 7.93
N TYR A 220 -25.17 -21.47 7.18
CA TYR A 220 -25.47 -21.33 5.76
C TYR A 220 -26.95 -21.58 5.47
N ASP A 221 -27.53 -20.76 4.59
CA ASP A 221 -28.71 -21.09 3.80
C ASP A 221 -28.21 -21.72 2.49
N LEU A 222 -28.53 -23.00 2.29
CA LEU A 222 -28.03 -23.81 1.18
C LEU A 222 -29.03 -23.82 0.03
N PHE A 223 -28.53 -23.92 -1.21
CA PHE A 223 -29.41 -24.26 -2.32
C PHE A 223 -29.89 -25.70 -2.17
N SER A 224 -31.17 -25.97 -2.44
CA SER A 224 -31.75 -27.32 -2.34
C SER A 224 -31.03 -28.36 -3.19
N SER A 225 -30.42 -27.94 -4.31
CA SER A 225 -29.64 -28.80 -5.21
C SER A 225 -28.15 -28.93 -4.83
N TYR A 226 -27.65 -28.19 -3.84
CA TYR A 226 -26.24 -28.18 -3.44
C TYR A 226 -26.11 -28.33 -1.91
N PRO A 227 -26.05 -29.58 -1.40
CA PRO A 227 -25.90 -29.83 0.02
C PRO A 227 -24.51 -29.42 0.53
N LEU A 228 -24.37 -29.37 1.87
CA LEU A 228 -23.10 -29.08 2.53
C LEU A 228 -22.03 -30.10 2.11
N ASP A 229 -20.89 -29.60 1.64
CA ASP A 229 -19.74 -30.41 1.27
C ASP A 229 -18.48 -30.03 2.07
N ASN A 230 -17.42 -30.82 1.89
CA ASN A 230 -16.14 -30.57 2.56
C ASN A 230 -15.51 -29.20 2.19
N ARG A 231 -15.79 -28.67 0.99
CA ARG A 231 -15.25 -27.37 0.57
C ARG A 231 -15.93 -26.25 1.34
N LEU A 232 -17.26 -26.25 1.40
CA LEU A 232 -18.08 -25.31 2.15
C LEU A 232 -17.72 -25.33 3.64
N THR A 233 -17.57 -26.51 4.23
CA THR A 233 -17.15 -26.65 5.63
C THR A 233 -15.78 -26.04 5.90
N ARG A 234 -14.78 -26.26 5.02
CA ARG A 234 -13.46 -25.63 5.14
C ARG A 234 -13.51 -24.11 4.93
N THR A 235 -14.35 -23.63 4.02
CA THR A 235 -14.55 -22.20 3.78
C THR A 235 -15.14 -21.51 5.02
N ALA A 236 -16.16 -22.10 5.64
CA ALA A 236 -16.72 -21.63 6.91
C ALA A 236 -15.66 -21.60 8.02
N LEU A 237 -14.88 -22.68 8.15
CA LEU A 237 -13.84 -22.78 9.18
C LEU A 237 -12.78 -21.69 9.00
N LYS A 238 -12.35 -21.44 7.75
CA LYS A 238 -11.35 -20.41 7.48
C LYS A 238 -11.87 -19.01 7.82
N MET A 239 -13.14 -18.74 7.50
CA MET A 239 -13.77 -17.47 7.84
C MET A 239 -13.86 -17.27 9.35
N LEU A 240 -14.31 -18.30 10.08
CA LEU A 240 -14.38 -18.31 11.53
C LEU A 240 -13.00 -18.05 12.18
N GLU A 241 -11.95 -18.73 11.69
CA GLU A 241 -10.57 -18.54 12.14
C GLU A 241 -10.08 -17.11 11.90
N VAL A 242 -10.34 -16.54 10.71
CA VAL A 242 -9.93 -15.17 10.37
C VAL A 242 -10.61 -14.17 11.30
N ILE A 243 -11.92 -14.27 11.53
CA ILE A 243 -12.65 -13.37 12.42
C ILE A 243 -12.08 -13.49 13.84
N HIS A 244 -11.96 -14.71 14.38
CA HIS A 244 -11.44 -14.93 15.72
C HIS A 244 -10.03 -14.36 15.89
N LYS A 245 -9.11 -14.67 14.95
CA LYS A 245 -7.73 -14.20 14.98
C LYS A 245 -7.64 -12.68 14.92
N HIS A 246 -8.45 -12.05 14.07
CA HIS A 246 -8.44 -10.59 13.92
C HIS A 246 -9.03 -9.89 15.15
N SER A 247 -10.12 -10.39 15.73
CA SER A 247 -10.72 -9.82 16.94
C SER A 247 -9.75 -9.90 18.13
N ARG A 248 -9.09 -11.06 18.32
CA ARG A 248 -8.02 -11.23 19.32
C ARG A 248 -6.82 -10.33 19.06
N GLY A 249 -6.47 -10.13 17.79
CA GLY A 249 -5.41 -9.19 17.41
C GLY A 249 -5.73 -7.76 17.84
N GLN A 250 -6.95 -7.28 17.57
CA GLN A 250 -7.40 -5.94 17.97
C GLN A 250 -7.43 -5.80 19.50
N GLU A 251 -7.95 -6.79 20.22
CA GLU A 251 -7.94 -6.84 21.68
C GLU A 251 -6.52 -6.75 22.26
N ALA A 252 -5.55 -7.42 21.62
CA ALA A 252 -4.14 -7.36 22.00
C ALA A 252 -3.44 -6.04 21.58
N GLY A 253 -4.16 -5.08 21.02
CA GLY A 253 -3.62 -3.79 20.57
C GLY A 253 -2.86 -3.86 19.24
N TYR A 254 -3.23 -4.77 18.33
CA TYR A 254 -2.63 -4.85 17.00
C TYR A 254 -2.81 -3.53 16.24
N GLN A 255 -1.69 -2.88 15.94
CA GLN A 255 -1.65 -1.73 15.06
C GLN A 255 -1.07 -2.13 13.70
N LYS A 256 -1.80 -1.77 12.64
CA LYS A 256 -1.32 -1.92 11.27
C LYS A 256 -0.09 -1.02 11.10
N ARG A 257 1.02 -1.58 10.62
CA ARG A 257 2.29 -0.83 10.43
C ARG A 257 2.51 -0.34 9.01
N VAL A 258 1.82 -0.96 8.06
CA VAL A 258 1.93 -0.67 6.63
C VAL A 258 0.59 -0.14 6.17
N HIS A 259 0.59 1.11 5.74
CA HIS A 259 -0.55 1.77 5.16
C HIS A 259 -0.30 1.86 3.66
N HIS A 260 -1.27 1.38 2.90
CA HIS A 260 -1.31 1.48 1.45
C HIS A 260 -2.31 2.58 1.10
N ASP A 261 -2.22 3.03 -0.15
CA ASP A 261 -3.20 3.90 -0.77
C ASP A 261 -3.22 5.32 -0.15
N LEU A 262 -2.04 5.81 0.27
CA LEU A 262 -1.87 7.12 0.92
C LEU A 262 -1.72 8.26 -0.10
N ILE A 263 -1.00 7.99 -1.21
CA ILE A 263 -0.81 8.97 -2.29
C ILE A 263 -1.86 8.73 -3.37
N ILE A 264 -2.07 7.48 -3.77
CA ILE A 264 -3.03 7.08 -4.80
C ILE A 264 -4.03 6.10 -4.22
N GLY A 265 -5.33 6.39 -4.38
CA GLY A 265 -6.40 5.55 -3.85
C GLY A 265 -6.41 4.13 -4.43
N GLN A 266 -6.96 3.18 -3.66
CA GLN A 266 -6.97 1.75 -4.01
C GLN A 266 -7.63 1.47 -5.38
N LYS A 267 -8.79 2.08 -5.65
CA LYS A 267 -9.57 1.87 -6.87
C LYS A 267 -8.80 2.26 -8.14
N PRO A 268 -8.34 3.53 -8.32
CA PRO A 268 -7.62 3.93 -9.53
C PRO A 268 -6.36 3.09 -9.77
N PHE A 269 -5.60 2.79 -8.71
CA PHE A 269 -4.43 1.91 -8.82
C PHE A 269 -4.80 0.51 -9.33
N GLN A 270 -5.78 -0.15 -8.68
CA GLN A 270 -6.14 -1.53 -9.03
C GLN A 270 -6.74 -1.65 -10.42
N ASP A 271 -7.50 -0.64 -10.86
CA ASP A 271 -8.14 -0.64 -12.17
C ASP A 271 -7.07 -0.49 -13.27
N THR A 272 -6.15 0.47 -13.13
CA THR A 272 -5.00 0.62 -14.05
C THR A 272 -4.10 -0.60 -14.03
N TYR A 273 -3.76 -1.15 -12.86
CA TYR A 273 -2.94 -2.38 -12.77
C TYR A 273 -3.61 -3.57 -13.48
N THR A 274 -4.92 -3.74 -13.31
CA THR A 274 -5.68 -4.82 -13.96
C THR A 274 -5.68 -4.65 -15.48
N PHE A 275 -5.86 -3.42 -15.97
CA PHE A 275 -5.76 -3.09 -17.38
C PHE A 275 -4.36 -3.42 -17.94
N LEU A 276 -3.30 -2.90 -17.33
CA LEU A 276 -1.92 -3.14 -17.78
C LEU A 276 -1.56 -4.62 -17.76
N LYS A 277 -1.93 -5.33 -16.68
CA LYS A 277 -1.72 -6.77 -16.56
C LYS A 277 -2.47 -7.54 -17.65
N GLY A 278 -3.71 -7.14 -17.95
CA GLY A 278 -4.51 -7.75 -19.00
C GLY A 278 -3.97 -7.51 -20.41
N LYS A 279 -3.26 -6.40 -20.63
CA LYS A 279 -2.69 -5.98 -21.92
C LYS A 279 -1.28 -6.55 -22.16
N TYR A 280 -0.40 -6.49 -21.16
CA TYR A 280 1.04 -6.72 -21.36
C TYR A 280 1.59 -8.00 -20.73
N ALA A 281 1.01 -8.48 -19.62
CA ALA A 281 1.68 -9.48 -18.79
C ALA A 281 1.99 -10.78 -19.53
N LYS A 282 1.03 -11.30 -20.31
CA LYS A 282 1.21 -12.56 -21.06
C LYS A 282 2.37 -12.45 -22.05
N GLY A 283 2.37 -11.41 -22.89
CA GLY A 283 3.40 -11.22 -23.91
C GLY A 283 4.80 -11.03 -23.31
N LEU A 284 4.91 -10.27 -22.22
CA LEU A 284 6.19 -10.06 -21.53
C LEU A 284 6.71 -11.33 -20.84
N ILE A 285 5.83 -12.13 -20.22
CA ILE A 285 6.22 -13.36 -19.53
C ILE A 285 6.62 -14.44 -20.53
N ASP A 286 5.83 -14.64 -21.59
CA ASP A 286 6.07 -15.71 -22.58
C ASP A 286 7.38 -15.48 -23.37
N ASN A 287 7.80 -14.22 -23.53
CA ASN A 287 9.01 -13.85 -24.27
C ASN A 287 10.19 -13.45 -23.37
N TRP A 288 10.14 -13.72 -22.06
CA TRP A 288 11.15 -13.24 -21.11
C TRP A 288 12.55 -13.82 -21.37
N VAL A 289 13.56 -12.96 -21.54
CA VAL A 289 14.94 -13.36 -21.87
C VAL A 289 15.96 -13.20 -20.74
N GLU A 290 15.56 -12.59 -19.61
CA GLU A 290 16.45 -12.51 -18.44
C GLU A 290 16.47 -13.82 -17.66
N GLN A 291 17.53 -14.04 -16.90
CA GLN A 291 17.66 -15.20 -16.00
C GLN A 291 16.75 -15.11 -14.77
N THR A 292 16.19 -13.92 -14.51
CA THR A 292 15.31 -13.69 -13.38
C THR A 292 13.90 -14.21 -13.64
N LEU A 293 13.12 -14.42 -12.58
CA LEU A 293 11.75 -14.90 -12.69
C LEU A 293 10.83 -13.85 -13.34
N ALA A 294 10.40 -14.11 -14.57
CA ALA A 294 9.56 -13.23 -15.38
C ALA A 294 8.35 -12.69 -14.61
N GLN A 295 7.56 -13.59 -13.99
CA GLN A 295 6.35 -13.21 -13.25
C GLN A 295 6.62 -12.19 -12.16
N LYS A 296 7.73 -12.32 -11.44
CA LYS A 296 8.09 -11.38 -10.36
C LYS A 296 8.34 -9.98 -10.93
N HIS A 297 9.24 -9.88 -11.91
CA HIS A 297 9.67 -8.59 -12.46
C HIS A 297 8.58 -7.92 -13.30
N VAL A 298 7.90 -8.68 -14.16
CA VAL A 298 6.80 -8.14 -14.98
C VAL A 298 5.67 -7.62 -14.09
N PHE A 299 5.24 -8.35 -13.06
CA PHE A 299 4.17 -7.86 -12.18
C PHE A 299 4.62 -6.71 -11.26
N GLU A 300 5.90 -6.63 -10.91
CA GLU A 300 6.50 -5.50 -10.20
C GLU A 300 6.46 -4.23 -11.08
N ASP A 301 7.00 -4.29 -12.29
CA ASP A 301 7.04 -3.17 -13.24
C ASP A 301 5.63 -2.71 -13.64
N LEU A 302 4.68 -3.64 -13.84
CA LEU A 302 3.27 -3.28 -14.08
C LEU A 302 2.63 -2.54 -12.90
N GLY A 303 2.98 -2.92 -11.66
CA GLY A 303 2.49 -2.24 -10.47
C GLY A 303 3.08 -0.85 -10.31
N ILE A 304 4.38 -0.70 -10.58
CA ILE A 304 5.05 0.61 -10.57
C ILE A 304 4.50 1.51 -11.66
N ALA A 305 4.32 0.99 -12.88
CA ALA A 305 3.70 1.71 -13.98
C ALA A 305 2.27 2.17 -13.63
N ALA A 306 1.45 1.30 -13.04
CA ALA A 306 0.11 1.68 -12.60
C ALA A 306 0.12 2.83 -11.58
N PHE A 307 1.03 2.77 -10.60
CA PHE A 307 1.19 3.84 -9.62
C PHE A 307 1.64 5.16 -10.26
N LEU A 308 2.67 5.13 -11.11
CA LEU A 308 3.20 6.30 -11.81
C LEU A 308 2.16 6.97 -12.71
N ILE A 309 1.40 6.18 -13.47
CA ILE A 309 0.36 6.68 -14.34
C ILE A 309 -0.68 7.45 -13.53
N GLU A 310 -1.21 6.86 -12.44
CA GLU A 310 -2.21 7.55 -11.61
C GLU A 310 -1.62 8.75 -10.87
N LEU A 311 -0.34 8.67 -10.45
CA LEU A 311 0.37 9.80 -9.86
C LEU A 311 0.47 10.97 -10.84
N TRP A 312 0.78 10.71 -12.10
CA TRP A 312 0.86 11.75 -13.13
C TRP A 312 -0.51 12.27 -13.55
N VAL A 313 -1.55 11.43 -13.53
CA VAL A 313 -2.93 11.90 -13.69
C VAL A 313 -3.31 12.87 -12.57
N ASP A 314 -2.94 12.58 -11.34
CA ASP A 314 -3.16 13.47 -10.19
C ASP A 314 -2.35 14.78 -10.31
N MET A 315 -1.08 14.71 -10.74
CA MET A 315 -0.19 15.87 -10.85
C MET A 315 -0.48 16.79 -12.04
N TYR A 316 -0.87 16.24 -13.19
CA TYR A 316 -0.92 16.97 -14.46
C TYR A 316 -2.31 17.03 -15.09
N GLY A 317 -3.30 16.33 -14.51
CA GLY A 317 -4.66 16.20 -15.03
C GLY A 317 -5.57 17.40 -14.80
N GLY A 318 -5.09 18.45 -14.14
CA GLY A 318 -5.87 19.63 -13.74
C GLY A 318 -6.62 19.44 -12.40
N ASP A 319 -7.14 20.55 -11.89
CA ASP A 319 -7.92 20.57 -10.65
C ASP A 319 -9.18 19.72 -10.78
N LYS A 320 -9.54 19.04 -9.68
CA LYS A 320 -10.74 18.19 -9.65
C LYS A 320 -12.00 19.03 -9.90
N ASP A 321 -12.02 20.28 -9.44
CA ASP A 321 -13.18 21.18 -9.52
C ASP A 321 -13.39 21.78 -10.93
N ASP A 322 -12.32 22.04 -11.69
CA ASP A 322 -12.41 22.58 -13.06
C ASP A 322 -12.94 21.55 -14.07
N SER A 323 -12.82 20.26 -13.74
CA SER A 323 -13.35 19.17 -14.58
C SER A 323 -14.87 18.96 -14.43
N ASP A 324 -15.46 19.43 -13.33
CA ASP A 324 -16.91 19.41 -13.11
C ASP A 324 -17.61 20.63 -13.73
N THR A 325 -16.92 21.77 -13.86
CA THR A 325 -17.52 23.04 -14.34
C THR A 325 -17.39 23.27 -15.86
N ASN A 326 -16.39 22.69 -16.53
CA ASN A 326 -16.21 22.86 -17.98
C ASN A 326 -17.01 21.87 -18.87
N LEU A 327 -18.02 21.20 -18.31
CA LEU A 327 -18.94 20.32 -19.03
C LEU A 327 -20.36 20.89 -19.17
N ASP A 328 -20.50 22.20 -19.01
CA ASP A 328 -21.75 22.92 -19.29
C ASP A 328 -21.99 23.04 -20.81
N GLY A 329 -22.83 22.15 -21.36
CA GLY A 329 -23.41 22.36 -22.69
C GLY A 329 -24.00 21.14 -23.41
N LYS A 330 -23.68 19.91 -23.01
CA LYS A 330 -24.37 18.70 -23.47
C LYS A 330 -24.60 17.80 -22.29
N GLY A 331 -25.83 17.81 -21.77
CA GLY A 331 -26.28 16.98 -20.66
C GLY A 331 -25.80 15.54 -20.83
N ILE A 332 -24.88 15.13 -19.97
CA ILE A 332 -24.49 13.74 -19.85
C ILE A 332 -25.63 13.05 -19.08
N SER A 333 -26.63 12.61 -19.81
CA SER A 333 -27.53 11.56 -19.35
C SER A 333 -26.77 10.23 -19.48
N GLY A 334 -26.40 9.66 -18.34
CA GLY A 334 -25.58 8.44 -18.27
C GLY A 334 -25.38 8.00 -16.82
N ASP A 335 -25.00 6.74 -16.65
CA ASP A 335 -24.75 6.10 -15.35
C ASP A 335 -23.66 6.82 -14.53
N GLY A 336 -23.77 6.83 -13.20
CA GLY A 336 -22.77 7.47 -12.33
C GLY A 336 -21.35 6.92 -12.52
N ASP A 337 -21.23 5.60 -12.73
CA ASP A 337 -19.97 4.94 -13.07
C ASP A 337 -19.46 5.34 -14.47
N ASP A 338 -20.34 5.50 -15.45
CA ASP A 338 -19.98 5.93 -16.81
C ASP A 338 -19.50 7.38 -16.84
N VAL A 339 -20.15 8.27 -16.08
CA VAL A 339 -19.72 9.68 -15.95
C VAL A 339 -18.35 9.76 -15.30
N GLN A 340 -18.15 9.06 -14.18
CA GLN A 340 -16.88 9.09 -13.46
C GLN A 340 -15.74 8.50 -14.31
N THR A 341 -16.00 7.44 -15.07
CA THR A 341 -15.04 6.87 -16.02
C THR A 341 -14.66 7.90 -17.10
N ARG A 342 -15.64 8.57 -17.71
CA ARG A 342 -15.38 9.60 -18.73
C ARG A 342 -14.59 10.79 -18.19
N LEU A 343 -14.90 11.23 -16.97
CA LEU A 343 -14.14 12.29 -16.28
C LEU A 343 -12.70 11.86 -16.05
N GLN A 344 -12.47 10.64 -15.59
CA GLN A 344 -11.13 10.12 -15.37
C GLN A 344 -10.33 9.99 -16.68
N ASP A 345 -10.98 9.57 -17.77
CA ASP A 345 -10.40 9.53 -19.11
C ASP A 345 -10.06 10.93 -19.65
N ALA A 346 -10.89 11.94 -19.36
CA ALA A 346 -10.61 13.33 -19.69
C ALA A 346 -9.38 13.84 -18.92
N ARG A 347 -9.34 13.63 -17.59
CA ARG A 347 -8.18 14.00 -16.77
C ARG A 347 -6.90 13.32 -17.23
N ARG A 348 -6.97 12.03 -17.61
CA ARG A 348 -5.82 11.30 -18.16
C ARG A 348 -5.32 11.88 -19.48
N ARG A 349 -6.22 12.30 -20.37
CA ARG A 349 -5.83 12.98 -21.63
C ARG A 349 -5.16 14.32 -21.36
N THR A 350 -5.71 15.12 -20.45
CA THR A 350 -5.11 16.39 -20.02
C THR A 350 -3.73 16.16 -19.42
N ALA A 351 -3.59 15.18 -18.53
CA ALA A 351 -2.33 14.83 -17.90
C ALA A 351 -1.24 14.48 -18.91
N LYS A 352 -1.55 13.62 -19.89
CA LYS A 352 -0.59 13.25 -20.95
C LYS A 352 -0.16 14.47 -21.79
N LYS A 353 -1.09 15.39 -22.09
CA LYS A 353 -0.78 16.62 -22.84
C LYS A 353 0.17 17.53 -22.06
N ASN A 354 -0.05 17.65 -20.75
CA ASN A 354 0.72 18.51 -19.85
C ASN A 354 2.00 17.85 -19.33
N PHE A 355 2.20 16.56 -19.59
CA PHE A 355 3.30 15.80 -19.03
C PHE A 355 4.66 16.25 -19.61
N PRO A 356 5.61 16.68 -18.76
CA PRO A 356 6.91 17.18 -19.22
C PRO A 356 7.79 16.06 -19.80
N GLY A 357 7.57 14.82 -19.38
CA GLY A 357 8.38 13.66 -19.71
C GLY A 357 9.02 13.04 -18.47
N PHE A 358 9.54 11.82 -18.59
CA PHE A 358 10.27 11.16 -17.51
C PHE A 358 11.67 10.68 -17.92
N VAL A 359 12.51 10.45 -16.91
CA VAL A 359 13.76 9.69 -17.03
C VAL A 359 13.83 8.63 -15.94
N ASP A 360 14.06 7.38 -16.32
CA ASP A 360 14.33 6.28 -15.39
C ASP A 360 15.85 6.05 -15.25
N ILE A 361 16.38 6.43 -14.08
CA ILE A 361 17.81 6.34 -13.76
C ILE A 361 18.10 4.96 -13.17
N GLY A 362 18.89 4.15 -13.88
CA GLY A 362 19.10 2.74 -13.52
C GLY A 362 17.91 1.86 -13.93
N CYS A 363 17.41 2.04 -15.16
CA CYS A 363 16.19 1.41 -15.66
C CYS A 363 16.26 -0.13 -15.81
N GLY A 364 17.43 -0.74 -15.61
CA GLY A 364 17.59 -2.19 -15.58
C GLY A 364 17.03 -2.89 -16.82
N ASN A 365 15.99 -3.71 -16.63
CA ASN A 365 15.37 -4.49 -17.70
C ASN A 365 14.64 -3.63 -18.77
N GLY A 366 14.43 -2.33 -18.53
CA GLY A 366 13.78 -1.41 -19.47
C GLY A 366 12.26 -1.60 -19.64
N VAL A 367 11.65 -2.60 -18.99
CA VAL A 367 10.22 -2.93 -19.11
C VAL A 367 9.35 -1.77 -18.65
N LEU A 368 9.71 -1.11 -17.54
CA LEU A 368 8.97 0.03 -17.03
C LEU A 368 8.95 1.19 -18.05
N VAL A 369 10.12 1.56 -18.58
CA VAL A 369 10.26 2.60 -19.62
C VAL A 369 9.44 2.24 -20.85
N TRP A 370 9.46 0.97 -21.26
CA TRP A 370 8.69 0.47 -22.39
C TRP A 370 7.19 0.61 -22.17
N ILE A 371 6.65 0.09 -21.06
CA ILE A 371 5.21 0.15 -20.72
C ILE A 371 4.72 1.61 -20.69
N LEU A 372 5.45 2.50 -20.04
CA LEU A 372 5.04 3.90 -19.90
C LEU A 372 4.95 4.60 -21.26
N ASN A 373 5.92 4.34 -22.15
CA ASN A 373 5.89 4.85 -23.52
C ASN A 373 4.75 4.25 -24.35
N GLU A 374 4.47 2.95 -24.24
CA GLU A 374 3.33 2.29 -24.92
C GLU A 374 1.98 2.81 -24.41
N GLU A 375 1.92 3.24 -23.16
CA GLU A 375 0.78 3.94 -22.59
C GLU A 375 0.75 5.44 -22.94
N GLY A 376 1.66 5.94 -23.77
CA GLY A 376 1.69 7.32 -24.27
C GLY A 376 2.29 8.34 -23.31
N TRP A 377 3.03 7.90 -22.29
CA TRP A 377 3.84 8.76 -21.43
C TRP A 377 5.25 8.81 -21.99
N ARG A 378 5.62 9.95 -22.59
CA ARG A 378 6.93 10.11 -23.23
C ARG A 378 8.06 10.14 -22.21
N GLY A 379 9.13 9.41 -22.48
CA GLY A 379 10.31 9.40 -21.63
C GLY A 379 11.34 8.40 -22.10
N TRP A 380 12.47 8.37 -21.39
CA TRP A 380 13.58 7.47 -21.69
C TRP A 380 14.17 6.94 -20.39
N GLY A 381 15.07 5.97 -20.49
CA GLY A 381 15.81 5.45 -19.35
C GLY A 381 17.21 5.08 -19.75
N PHE A 382 18.06 4.96 -18.75
CA PHE A 382 19.42 4.47 -18.96
C PHE A 382 19.87 3.60 -17.80
N ASP A 383 20.81 2.72 -18.11
CA ASP A 383 21.46 1.85 -17.15
C ASP A 383 22.95 1.79 -17.47
N ALA A 384 23.77 1.50 -16.48
CA ALA A 384 25.20 1.28 -16.70
C ALA A 384 25.43 0.12 -17.67
N ARG A 385 24.52 -0.85 -17.79
CA ARG A 385 24.64 -1.95 -18.75
C ARG A 385 23.37 -2.18 -19.53
N LYS A 386 23.50 -2.35 -20.84
CA LYS A 386 22.42 -2.85 -21.68
C LYS A 386 21.98 -4.24 -21.21
N ARG A 387 20.67 -4.44 -21.06
CA ARG A 387 20.06 -5.75 -20.72
C ARG A 387 19.53 -6.45 -21.96
N LYS A 388 19.42 -7.78 -21.91
CA LYS A 388 18.96 -8.60 -23.05
C LYS A 388 17.52 -8.28 -23.43
N THR A 389 16.71 -7.96 -22.42
CA THR A 389 15.32 -7.52 -22.56
C THR A 389 15.14 -6.32 -23.49
N TRP A 390 16.14 -5.44 -23.63
CA TRP A 390 16.02 -4.26 -24.48
C TRP A 390 15.85 -4.64 -25.96
N ASP A 391 16.44 -5.75 -26.39
CA ASP A 391 16.33 -6.23 -27.78
C ASP A 391 14.91 -6.72 -28.11
N MET A 392 14.05 -6.95 -27.10
CA MET A 392 12.65 -7.36 -27.30
C MET A 392 11.73 -6.20 -27.71
N PHE A 393 12.12 -4.95 -27.45
CA PHE A 393 11.24 -3.79 -27.64
C PHE A 393 11.29 -3.20 -29.06
N GLY A 394 12.17 -3.73 -29.92
CA GLY A 394 12.35 -3.31 -31.31
C GLY A 394 13.18 -2.04 -31.48
N ALA A 395 13.51 -1.72 -32.73
CA ALA A 395 14.44 -0.63 -33.08
C ALA A 395 13.96 0.76 -32.62
N GLY A 396 12.66 0.96 -32.43
CA GLY A 396 12.08 2.23 -31.96
C GLY A 396 12.36 2.57 -30.49
N TYR A 397 13.13 1.74 -29.78
CA TYR A 397 13.53 1.94 -28.39
C TYR A 397 15.04 2.12 -28.19
N GLU A 398 15.85 2.06 -29.26
CA GLU A 398 17.31 2.27 -29.19
C GLU A 398 17.68 3.69 -28.71
N ASP A 399 16.84 4.68 -29.01
CA ASP A 399 16.99 6.07 -28.56
C ASP A 399 16.36 6.34 -27.18
N LYS A 400 15.52 5.41 -26.70
CA LYS A 400 14.80 5.51 -25.41
C LYS A 400 15.45 4.71 -24.29
N LEU A 401 16.28 3.73 -24.59
CA LEU A 401 17.01 2.92 -23.63
C LEU A 401 18.49 3.00 -23.94
N LYS A 402 19.26 3.66 -23.06
CA LYS A 402 20.66 3.97 -23.34
C LYS A 402 21.60 3.33 -22.33
N GLU A 403 22.68 2.74 -22.83
CA GLU A 403 23.79 2.28 -21.99
C GLU A 403 24.71 3.46 -21.66
N MET A 404 24.68 3.92 -20.41
CA MET A 404 25.49 5.05 -19.93
C MET A 404 25.60 5.08 -18.41
N LEU A 405 26.69 5.65 -17.91
CA LEU A 405 26.89 5.92 -16.49
C LEU A 405 26.20 7.22 -16.05
N LEU A 406 25.80 7.30 -14.78
CA LEU A 406 25.47 8.57 -14.14
C LEU A 406 26.67 9.05 -13.34
N VAL A 407 27.21 10.21 -13.68
CA VAL A 407 28.27 10.86 -12.92
C VAL A 407 27.77 12.24 -12.49
N PRO A 408 27.10 12.34 -11.32
CA PRO A 408 26.57 13.60 -10.82
C PRO A 408 27.54 14.78 -10.91
N GLU A 409 27.12 15.88 -11.55
CA GLU A 409 27.90 17.12 -11.71
C GLU A 409 28.36 17.70 -10.37
N VAL A 410 27.62 17.42 -9.29
CA VAL A 410 27.97 17.75 -7.90
C VAL A 410 29.41 17.32 -7.57
N MET A 411 29.86 16.21 -8.16
CA MET A 411 31.19 15.65 -7.92
C MET A 411 32.32 16.33 -8.70
N ASN A 412 32.00 17.13 -9.71
CA ASN A 412 32.99 17.86 -10.49
C ASN A 412 33.37 19.15 -9.74
N SER A 413 34.65 19.26 -9.39
CA SER A 413 35.23 20.38 -8.66
C SER A 413 36.08 21.23 -9.60
N THR A 414 35.45 21.96 -10.53
CA THR A 414 36.13 22.97 -11.34
C THR A 414 35.56 24.36 -11.06
N ALA A 415 36.13 25.05 -10.06
CA ALA A 415 36.38 26.49 -10.03
C ALA A 415 36.88 26.92 -8.64
N VAL A 416 38.18 27.26 -8.49
CA VAL A 416 38.70 28.53 -7.93
C VAL A 416 40.22 28.57 -8.22
N THR A 417 40.63 29.24 -9.30
CA THR A 417 41.91 29.97 -9.40
C THR A 417 41.86 30.91 -10.59
N SER A 418 41.24 32.08 -10.40
CA SER A 418 41.56 33.27 -11.21
C SER A 418 41.13 34.53 -10.48
N SER A 419 41.99 34.99 -9.58
CA SER A 419 42.07 36.42 -9.26
C SER A 419 43.54 36.77 -9.07
N SER A 420 44.03 37.50 -10.06
CA SER A 420 45.28 38.24 -10.14
C SER A 420 45.55 39.13 -8.92
N GLY A 421 46.82 39.20 -8.51
CA GLY A 421 47.36 40.21 -7.61
C GLY A 421 48.85 39.99 -7.41
N ASP A 422 49.66 40.73 -8.18
CA ASP A 422 51.11 40.88 -8.03
C ASP A 422 51.49 41.24 -6.59
N GLU A 423 52.60 40.71 -6.09
CA GLU A 423 53.67 41.53 -5.50
C GLU A 423 55.00 40.76 -5.41
N GLN A 424 56.07 41.48 -5.75
CA GLN A 424 57.47 41.11 -5.69
C GLN A 424 57.92 40.92 -4.24
N ASP A 425 58.79 39.94 -3.96
CA ASP A 425 60.05 40.31 -3.30
C ASP A 425 61.18 39.27 -3.47
N LYS A 426 62.40 39.80 -3.43
CA LYS A 426 63.68 39.14 -3.67
C LYS A 426 64.32 38.61 -2.37
N ASN A 427 65.33 37.77 -2.59
CA ASN A 427 66.56 37.53 -1.80
C ASN A 427 66.71 36.27 -0.92
N GLU A 428 67.61 35.40 -1.44
CA GLU A 428 68.87 34.88 -0.85
C GLU A 428 68.89 33.86 0.32
N SER A 429 69.51 32.71 0.00
CA SER A 429 70.43 31.81 0.78
C SER A 429 70.00 31.34 2.18
N ASP A 430 70.05 30.04 2.55
CA ASP A 430 71.17 29.08 2.52
C ASP A 430 70.63 27.64 2.80
N PRO A 431 71.33 26.54 2.47
CA PRO A 431 70.78 25.19 2.38
C PRO A 431 70.97 24.34 3.65
N THR A 432 70.14 23.33 3.86
CA THR A 432 70.57 22.07 4.51
C THR A 432 69.55 20.92 4.31
N VAL A 433 69.94 20.00 3.43
CA VAL A 433 69.89 18.52 3.54
C VAL A 433 68.78 17.90 4.40
N ALA A 434 67.82 17.23 3.76
CA ALA A 434 67.45 15.84 4.07
C ALA A 434 66.65 15.25 2.90
N ALA A 435 67.07 14.05 2.49
CA ALA A 435 66.52 13.26 1.39
C ALA A 435 65.12 12.76 1.71
N GLU A 436 64.26 12.69 0.70
CA GLU A 436 63.17 11.72 0.61
C GLU A 436 62.72 11.61 -0.85
N GLU A 437 62.30 10.40 -1.19
CA GLU A 437 62.40 9.75 -2.48
C GLU A 437 61.37 10.24 -3.50
N GLU A 438 61.80 10.30 -4.77
CA GLU A 438 60.94 10.49 -5.94
C GLU A 438 59.95 9.32 -6.08
N GLU A 439 58.72 9.49 -5.59
CA GLU A 439 57.59 8.73 -6.10
C GLU A 439 56.96 9.50 -7.27
N LYS A 440 57.20 8.98 -8.46
CA LYS A 440 56.61 9.42 -9.71
C LYS A 440 55.09 9.42 -9.61
N GLU A 441 54.49 10.59 -9.75
CA GLU A 441 53.10 10.75 -10.13
C GLU A 441 52.91 10.14 -11.53
N GLU A 442 52.53 8.86 -11.57
CA GLU A 442 51.94 8.28 -12.78
C GLU A 442 50.56 8.92 -12.96
N GLU A 443 50.53 9.90 -13.85
CA GLU A 443 49.34 10.47 -14.45
C GLU A 443 48.57 9.34 -15.17
N VAL A 444 47.66 8.68 -14.45
CA VAL A 444 46.74 7.68 -15.01
C VAL A 444 45.71 8.41 -15.87
N THR A 445 46.10 8.76 -17.09
CA THR A 445 45.21 9.19 -18.17
C THR A 445 44.58 7.97 -18.83
N THR A 446 43.77 7.22 -18.08
CA THR A 446 42.80 6.30 -18.70
C THR A 446 41.49 7.05 -18.90
N ALA A 447 41.39 7.81 -19.99
CA ALA A 447 40.12 8.31 -20.48
C ALA A 447 39.24 7.11 -20.88
N SER A 448 38.41 6.65 -19.94
CA SER A 448 37.31 5.73 -20.20
C SER A 448 36.33 6.42 -21.14
N SER A 449 36.21 5.95 -22.38
CA SER A 449 35.33 6.49 -23.44
C SER A 449 33.84 6.20 -23.20
N THR A 450 33.44 6.03 -21.94
CA THR A 450 32.10 5.58 -21.58
C THR A 450 31.13 6.75 -21.62
N PRO A 451 30.01 6.67 -22.38
CA PRO A 451 28.97 7.68 -22.34
C PRO A 451 28.47 7.87 -20.89
N ALA A 452 28.50 9.11 -20.41
CA ALA A 452 28.05 9.47 -19.07
C ALA A 452 27.08 10.64 -19.12
N HIS A 453 26.07 10.61 -18.24
CA HIS A 453 25.16 11.72 -18.00
C HIS A 453 25.54 12.42 -16.69
N ASN A 454 25.50 13.75 -16.66
CA ASN A 454 25.92 14.53 -15.49
C ASN A 454 24.84 14.65 -14.39
N GLY A 455 23.65 14.13 -14.65
CA GLY A 455 22.54 14.10 -13.69
C GLY A 455 21.74 15.40 -13.57
N ILE A 456 22.00 16.38 -14.45
CA ILE A 456 21.17 17.57 -14.59
C ILE A 456 20.22 17.36 -15.77
N PHE A 457 18.92 17.35 -15.49
CA PHE A 457 17.86 17.12 -16.46
C PHE A 457 17.08 18.42 -16.75
N PRO A 458 16.34 18.50 -17.88
CA PRO A 458 15.45 19.63 -18.13
C PRO A 458 14.45 19.82 -16.98
N THR A 459 14.16 21.08 -16.67
CA THR A 459 13.22 21.46 -15.60
C THR A 459 11.89 20.71 -15.71
N ASN A 460 11.36 20.28 -14.56
CA ASN A 460 10.13 19.50 -14.42
C ASN A 460 10.15 18.07 -14.98
N THR A 461 11.27 17.56 -15.49
CA THR A 461 11.38 16.16 -15.93
C THR A 461 11.15 15.21 -14.75
N PHE A 462 10.21 14.27 -14.85
CA PHE A 462 9.94 13.36 -13.74
C PHE A 462 11.04 12.30 -13.61
N LEU A 463 11.75 12.28 -12.49
CA LEU A 463 12.84 11.31 -12.26
C LEU A 463 12.31 10.04 -11.58
N ILE A 464 12.62 8.89 -12.14
CA ILE A 464 12.29 7.58 -11.59
C ILE A 464 13.59 6.91 -11.18
N ALA A 465 13.67 6.49 -9.92
CA ALA A 465 14.71 5.61 -9.41
C ALA A 465 14.06 4.32 -8.90
N ASN A 466 13.71 3.44 -9.82
CA ASN A 466 13.10 2.14 -9.52
C ASN A 466 14.18 1.14 -9.12
N HIS A 467 14.32 0.84 -7.84
CA HIS A 467 15.31 -0.11 -7.35
C HIS A 467 16.74 0.20 -7.86
N ALA A 468 17.05 1.49 -8.00
CA ALA A 468 18.23 1.99 -8.70
C ALA A 468 19.56 1.84 -7.91
N ASP A 469 19.61 0.92 -6.95
CA ASP A 469 20.77 0.58 -6.12
C ASP A 469 21.56 1.81 -5.65
N GLU A 470 22.78 2.01 -6.20
CA GLU A 470 23.74 3.05 -5.85
C GLU A 470 23.21 4.48 -6.13
N LEU A 471 22.21 4.63 -7.01
CA LEU A 471 21.62 5.92 -7.39
C LEU A 471 20.52 6.40 -6.42
N THR A 472 20.04 5.53 -5.52
CA THR A 472 18.88 5.83 -4.67
C THR A 472 19.09 7.08 -3.81
N VAL A 473 20.27 7.26 -3.21
CA VAL A 473 20.58 8.42 -2.36
C VAL A 473 20.86 9.69 -3.16
N TRP A 474 21.28 9.55 -4.42
CA TRP A 474 21.47 10.67 -5.33
C TRP A 474 20.15 11.24 -5.85
N THR A 475 19.10 10.42 -5.93
CA THR A 475 17.83 10.81 -6.58
C THR A 475 17.25 12.15 -6.09
N PRO A 476 17.14 12.42 -4.77
CA PRO A 476 16.65 13.71 -4.28
C PRO A 476 17.55 14.90 -4.69
N ILE A 477 18.87 14.70 -4.72
CA ILE A 477 19.84 15.74 -5.11
C ILE A 477 19.70 16.06 -6.60
N LEU A 478 19.64 15.03 -7.45
CA LEU A 478 19.46 15.20 -8.90
C LEU A 478 18.14 15.91 -9.22
N ALA A 479 17.08 15.55 -8.50
CA ALA A 479 15.77 16.20 -8.59
C ALA A 479 15.83 17.68 -8.16
N TYR A 480 16.57 18.01 -7.10
CA TYR A 480 16.77 19.37 -6.65
C TYR A 480 17.52 20.24 -7.68
N LEU A 481 18.63 19.73 -8.22
CA LEU A 481 19.42 20.41 -9.25
C LEU A 481 18.59 20.67 -10.50
N SER A 482 17.81 19.67 -10.91
CA SER A 482 17.00 19.71 -12.12
C SER A 482 15.63 20.39 -11.91
N SER A 483 15.34 20.97 -10.74
CA SER A 483 14.01 21.52 -10.39
C SER A 483 12.87 20.58 -10.81
N SER A 484 13.01 19.31 -10.45
CA SER A 484 12.25 18.21 -11.04
C SER A 484 11.57 17.35 -9.96
N PRO A 485 10.34 16.86 -10.19
CA PRO A 485 9.72 15.90 -9.29
C PRO A 485 10.36 14.51 -9.44
N PHE A 486 10.27 13.67 -8.41
CA PHE A 486 10.84 12.34 -8.46
C PHE A 486 10.08 11.28 -7.63
N ILE A 487 10.37 10.03 -7.95
CA ILE A 487 10.11 8.85 -7.11
C ILE A 487 11.42 8.06 -6.91
N ALA A 488 11.68 7.62 -5.70
CA ALA A 488 12.72 6.65 -5.38
C ALA A 488 12.11 5.42 -4.70
N ILE A 489 12.48 4.21 -5.14
CA ILE A 489 12.03 2.93 -4.57
C ILE A 489 13.25 2.20 -3.99
N PRO A 490 13.63 2.46 -2.74
CA PRO A 490 14.87 1.92 -2.17
C PRO A 490 14.85 0.39 -2.05
N CYS A 491 15.93 -0.28 -2.46
CA CYS A 491 16.14 -1.72 -2.29
C CYS A 491 17.37 -2.02 -1.42
N CYS A 492 18.55 -1.58 -1.89
CA CYS A 492 19.86 -1.83 -1.32
C CYS A 492 20.48 -0.54 -0.78
N SER A 493 20.98 -0.59 0.45
CA SER A 493 21.52 0.59 1.15
C SER A 493 22.95 0.86 0.73
N HIS A 494 23.14 1.84 -0.16
CA HIS A 494 24.44 2.35 -0.61
C HIS A 494 24.58 3.84 -0.26
N ASN A 495 25.78 4.27 0.11
CA ASN A 495 26.10 5.67 0.37
C ASN A 495 26.43 6.42 -0.94
N PHE A 496 26.74 7.72 -0.87
CA PHE A 496 27.07 8.54 -2.04
C PHE A 496 28.29 8.07 -2.85
N ALA A 497 29.17 7.24 -2.28
CA ALA A 497 30.29 6.60 -2.97
C ALA A 497 29.94 5.21 -3.55
N GLY A 498 28.64 4.85 -3.58
CA GLY A 498 28.15 3.54 -4.04
C GLY A 498 28.47 2.39 -3.09
N THR A 499 28.98 2.65 -1.88
CA THR A 499 29.38 1.58 -0.94
C THR A 499 28.22 1.14 -0.08
N ARG A 500 28.04 -0.17 0.10
CA ARG A 500 27.06 -0.70 1.05
C ARG A 500 27.31 -0.15 2.44
N PHE A 501 26.28 0.36 3.07
CA PHE A 501 26.36 0.92 4.41
C PHE A 501 25.07 0.68 5.18
N ARG A 502 25.14 0.81 6.50
CA ARG A 502 23.94 0.80 7.35
C ARG A 502 23.48 2.25 7.53
N ALA A 503 22.47 2.63 6.78
CA ALA A 503 21.90 3.97 6.87
C ALA A 503 21.43 4.28 8.32
N PRO A 504 21.77 5.46 8.86
CA PRO A 504 21.30 5.87 10.17
C PRO A 504 19.78 6.04 10.14
N HIS A 505 19.09 5.63 11.19
CA HIS A 505 17.67 5.90 11.31
C HIS A 505 17.45 7.38 11.64
N LYS A 506 16.89 8.12 10.70
CA LYS A 506 16.47 9.51 10.91
C LYS A 506 15.04 9.52 11.46
N SER A 507 14.82 10.19 12.59
CA SER A 507 13.48 10.36 13.19
C SER A 507 12.61 11.24 12.30
N THR A 508 11.34 10.88 12.19
CA THR A 508 10.35 11.60 11.40
C THR A 508 9.84 12.87 12.10
N SER A 509 10.17 13.05 13.38
CA SER A 509 9.68 14.15 14.22
C SER A 509 10.13 15.54 13.76
N ASN A 510 11.26 15.63 13.04
CA ASN A 510 11.80 16.88 12.52
C ASN A 510 11.37 17.16 11.08
N ILE A 511 10.62 16.24 10.44
CA ILE A 511 10.00 16.46 9.14
C ILE A 511 8.66 17.13 9.41
N GLU A 512 8.71 18.42 9.73
CA GLU A 512 7.52 19.25 9.97
C GLU A 512 6.50 19.06 8.84
N HIS A 513 5.29 18.64 9.20
CA HIS A 513 4.09 18.63 8.36
C HIS A 513 4.23 17.99 6.95
N GLY A 514 5.09 16.98 6.79
CA GLY A 514 5.07 16.10 5.62
C GLY A 514 3.75 15.32 5.56
N LEU A 515 2.84 15.72 4.67
CA LEU A 515 1.59 15.01 4.40
C LEU A 515 1.91 13.51 4.18
N ASN A 516 1.43 12.66 5.09
CA ASN A 516 1.55 11.19 5.10
C ASN A 516 2.85 10.54 5.62
N PHE A 517 3.80 11.29 6.20
CA PHE A 517 4.92 10.66 6.91
C PHE A 517 4.54 10.30 8.36
N GLN A 518 3.68 9.29 8.51
CA GLN A 518 3.45 8.74 9.85
C GLN A 518 4.74 8.04 10.33
N PRO A 519 5.28 8.37 11.52
CA PRO A 519 6.25 7.51 12.17
C PRO A 519 5.60 6.13 12.21
N GLY A 520 6.24 5.12 11.60
CA GLY A 520 5.66 3.78 11.60
C GLY A 520 5.36 3.35 13.03
N GLY A 521 4.09 3.39 13.43
CA GLY A 521 3.54 2.87 14.69
C GLY A 521 4.47 2.98 15.91
N GLY A 522 5.15 4.10 16.06
CA GLY A 522 5.98 4.44 17.20
C GLY A 522 5.34 5.58 17.98
N SER A 523 4.01 5.55 18.15
CA SER A 523 3.47 6.09 19.39
C SER A 523 4.26 5.41 20.51
N GLU A 524 4.72 6.21 21.46
CA GLU A 524 5.33 5.79 22.72
C GLU A 524 4.36 4.88 23.48
N ASN A 525 4.15 3.68 22.96
CA ASN A 525 3.48 2.61 23.65
C ASN A 525 4.49 2.11 24.66
N LYS A 526 4.43 2.71 25.85
CA LYS A 526 4.65 2.03 27.14
C LYS A 526 3.68 0.84 27.27
N VAL A 527 3.69 -0.08 26.31
CA VAL A 527 3.28 -1.44 26.57
C VAL A 527 4.41 -1.99 27.40
N LYS A 528 4.08 -2.44 28.62
CA LYS A 528 4.95 -3.24 29.48
C LYS A 528 5.31 -4.55 28.75
N ALA A 529 6.13 -4.47 27.72
CA ALA A 529 6.91 -5.60 27.26
C ALA A 529 7.93 -5.88 28.36
N GLY A 530 8.03 -7.15 28.76
CA GLY A 530 8.98 -7.61 29.75
C GLY A 530 10.36 -6.98 29.53
N ALA A 531 10.98 -6.58 30.63
CA ALA A 531 12.25 -5.87 30.68
C ALA A 531 13.26 -6.37 29.62
N GLY A 532 13.76 -5.46 28.78
CA GLY A 532 15.12 -5.59 28.24
C GLY A 532 15.36 -5.63 26.73
N LYS A 533 14.39 -5.40 25.83
CA LYS A 533 14.69 -5.29 24.39
C LYS A 533 14.00 -4.09 23.74
N GLN A 534 14.75 -2.99 23.55
CA GLN A 534 14.37 -1.94 22.61
C GLN A 534 14.20 -2.57 21.22
N GLN A 535 13.05 -2.33 20.58
CA GLN A 535 12.74 -2.91 19.29
C GLN A 535 13.61 -2.25 18.21
N GLN A 536 14.61 -2.98 17.71
CA GLN A 536 15.57 -2.48 16.73
C GLN A 536 14.90 -2.21 15.38
N VAL A 537 15.05 -0.99 14.85
CA VAL A 537 14.54 -0.62 13.52
C VAL A 537 15.25 -1.45 12.44
N SER A 538 14.49 -2.00 11.50
CA SER A 538 15.05 -2.79 10.40
C SER A 538 15.95 -1.94 9.50
N ALA A 539 17.02 -2.52 8.95
CA ALA A 539 17.93 -1.82 8.03
C ALA A 539 17.19 -1.19 6.84
N TYR A 540 16.12 -1.86 6.36
CA TYR A 540 15.29 -1.33 5.28
C TYR A 540 14.52 -0.06 5.69
N ALA A 541 13.87 -0.11 6.85
CA ALA A 541 13.13 1.03 7.39
C ALA A 541 14.06 2.21 7.69
N SER A 542 15.26 1.96 8.21
CA SER A 542 16.29 2.99 8.41
C SER A 542 16.70 3.63 7.08
N PHE A 543 16.91 2.83 6.03
CA PHE A 543 17.28 3.38 4.72
C PHE A 543 16.15 4.19 4.07
N CYS A 544 14.90 3.77 4.22
CA CYS A 544 13.76 4.57 3.73
C CYS A 544 13.63 5.90 4.48
N SER A 545 13.83 5.91 5.81
CA SER A 545 13.77 7.16 6.58
C SER A 545 14.95 8.08 6.30
N TYR A 546 16.11 7.49 5.98
CA TYR A 546 17.28 8.20 5.51
C TYR A 546 17.02 8.94 4.18
N VAL A 547 16.51 8.25 3.15
CA VAL A 547 16.17 8.86 1.86
C VAL A 547 15.08 9.94 2.01
N ALA A 548 14.10 9.72 2.89
CA ALA A 548 13.09 10.74 3.20
C ALA A 548 13.68 11.98 3.89
N SER A 549 14.66 11.81 4.78
CA SER A 549 15.41 12.93 5.37
C SER A 549 16.15 13.72 4.30
N LEU A 550 16.92 13.05 3.44
CA LEU A 550 17.62 13.72 2.33
C LEU A 550 16.67 14.51 1.44
N THR A 551 15.48 13.95 1.18
CA THR A 551 14.41 14.60 0.42
C THR A 551 13.94 15.90 1.10
N ALA A 552 13.78 15.89 2.43
CA ALA A 552 13.43 17.07 3.21
C ALA A 552 14.57 18.09 3.26
N ASP A 553 15.82 17.62 3.36
CA ASP A 553 17.02 18.45 3.44
C ASP A 553 17.23 19.25 2.15
N VAL A 554 16.91 18.66 0.99
CA VAL A 554 16.94 19.36 -0.32
C VAL A 554 15.66 20.14 -0.65
N GLY A 555 14.80 20.40 0.33
CA GLY A 555 13.66 21.32 0.21
C GLY A 555 12.36 20.75 -0.34
N PHE A 556 12.25 19.43 -0.54
CA PHE A 556 10.97 18.80 -0.87
C PHE A 556 10.16 18.45 0.38
N VAL A 557 8.85 18.28 0.20
CA VAL A 557 7.98 17.61 1.16
C VAL A 557 8.00 16.11 0.84
N PRO A 558 8.65 15.26 1.67
CA PRO A 558 8.71 13.83 1.39
C PRO A 558 7.35 13.17 1.61
N GLU A 559 6.81 12.56 0.56
CA GLU A 559 5.65 11.67 0.63
C GLU A 559 6.13 10.21 0.60
N LYS A 560 5.44 9.31 1.31
CA LYS A 560 5.77 7.88 1.34
C LYS A 560 4.55 7.03 1.01
N GLU A 561 4.72 6.08 0.10
CA GLU A 561 3.71 5.07 -0.25
C GLU A 561 4.30 3.66 -0.09
N HIS A 562 3.50 2.71 0.37
CA HIS A 562 3.84 1.30 0.25
C HIS A 562 3.18 0.73 -1.01
N LEU A 563 3.95 0.53 -2.07
CA LEU A 563 3.47 0.04 -3.34
C LEU A 563 2.89 -1.38 -3.23
N ARG A 564 1.83 -1.65 -4.01
CA ARG A 564 1.18 -2.95 -4.11
C ARG A 564 1.86 -3.83 -5.18
N ILE A 565 3.15 -4.04 -5.01
CA ILE A 565 4.01 -4.85 -5.88
C ILE A 565 4.45 -6.14 -5.17
N PRO A 566 4.82 -7.21 -5.90
CA PRO A 566 5.31 -8.46 -5.32
C PRO A 566 6.78 -8.36 -4.82
N SER A 567 7.07 -7.34 -4.00
CA SER A 567 8.39 -7.07 -3.43
C SER A 567 8.31 -6.82 -1.92
N THR A 568 9.32 -7.30 -1.19
CA THR A 568 9.50 -6.95 0.24
C THR A 568 10.10 -5.55 0.41
N ARG A 569 10.58 -4.95 -0.68
CA ARG A 569 11.16 -3.61 -0.74
C ARG A 569 10.21 -2.66 -1.46
N ASN A 570 9.01 -2.47 -0.93
CA ASN A 570 7.92 -1.79 -1.63
C ASN A 570 7.64 -0.35 -1.19
N ALA A 571 8.48 0.26 -0.35
CA ALA A 571 8.33 1.66 0.00
C ALA A 571 8.83 2.56 -1.15
N ALA A 572 8.00 3.51 -1.57
CA ALA A 572 8.35 4.58 -2.49
C ALA A 572 8.40 5.90 -1.72
N ILE A 573 9.46 6.69 -1.96
CA ILE A 573 9.59 8.07 -1.50
C ILE A 573 9.37 8.98 -2.70
N VAL A 574 8.42 9.90 -2.59
CA VAL A 574 8.02 10.82 -3.67
C VAL A 574 8.33 12.25 -3.24
N GLY A 575 9.05 12.98 -4.08
CA GLY A 575 9.27 14.42 -3.93
C GLY A 575 8.62 15.15 -5.09
N ARG A 576 7.37 15.60 -4.91
CA ARG A 576 6.61 16.34 -5.94
C ARG A 576 6.14 17.73 -5.50
N LYS A 577 6.31 18.06 -4.21
CA LYS A 577 5.95 19.35 -3.61
C LYS A 577 7.19 19.96 -2.96
N ARG A 578 7.38 21.26 -3.11
CA ARG A 578 8.42 22.02 -2.41
C ARG A 578 7.87 22.57 -1.10
N ARG A 579 8.71 22.72 -0.08
CA ARG A 579 8.33 23.42 1.15
C ARG A 579 8.12 24.90 0.81
N LYS A 580 6.99 25.49 1.21
CA LYS A 580 6.76 26.92 1.02
C LYS A 580 7.84 27.68 1.80
N ALA A 581 8.60 28.53 1.13
CA ALA A 581 9.46 29.50 1.80
C ALA A 581 8.60 30.67 2.29
N ASP A 582 8.88 31.19 3.49
CA ASP A 582 8.30 32.43 3.97
C ASP A 582 9.00 33.62 3.26
N GLY A 583 8.57 33.94 2.03
CA GLY A 583 9.12 35.05 1.24
C GLY A 583 9.04 34.85 -0.27
N GLU A 584 9.39 35.89 -1.05
CA GLU A 584 9.55 35.77 -2.51
C GLU A 584 10.69 34.76 -2.81
N GLU A 585 10.37 33.67 -3.53
CA GLU A 585 11.37 32.71 -3.99
C GLU A 585 12.35 33.41 -4.94
N LYS A 586 13.55 33.70 -4.45
CA LYS A 586 14.64 34.20 -5.28
C LYS A 586 15.13 33.05 -6.16
N GLU A 587 15.16 33.26 -7.48
CA GLU A 587 15.66 32.27 -8.42
C GLU A 587 17.13 31.95 -8.11
N THR A 588 17.39 30.72 -7.65
CA THR A 588 18.73 30.24 -7.26
C THR A 588 19.48 29.77 -8.50
N THR A 589 20.72 30.22 -8.68
CA THR A 589 21.55 29.82 -9.83
C THR A 589 21.92 28.34 -9.75
N LEU A 590 22.33 27.74 -10.88
CA LEU A 590 22.76 26.34 -10.89
C LEU A 590 24.00 26.13 -10.02
N GLU A 591 24.93 27.10 -10.04
CA GLU A 591 26.15 27.09 -9.24
C GLU A 591 25.84 27.11 -7.74
N GLU A 592 24.90 27.95 -7.30
CA GLU A 592 24.42 27.99 -5.91
C GLU A 592 23.78 26.66 -5.49
N LYS A 593 22.97 26.06 -6.37
CA LYS A 593 22.37 24.73 -6.13
C LYS A 593 23.43 23.63 -6.04
N LEU A 594 24.44 23.67 -6.90
CA LEU A 594 25.56 22.72 -6.88
C LEU A 594 26.35 22.83 -5.58
N GLU A 595 26.63 24.05 -5.13
CA GLU A 595 27.34 24.27 -3.88
C GLU A 595 26.55 23.78 -2.66
N PHE A 596 25.26 24.08 -2.61
CA PHE A 596 24.36 23.53 -1.60
C PHE A 596 24.35 21.98 -1.62
N ALA A 597 24.24 21.37 -2.81
CA ALA A 597 24.24 19.93 -2.97
C ALA A 597 25.57 19.28 -2.51
N ARG A 598 26.72 19.93 -2.77
CA ARG A 598 28.02 19.48 -2.26
C ARG A 598 28.03 19.47 -0.73
N GLY A 599 27.58 20.55 -0.11
CA GLY A 599 27.47 20.63 1.35
C GLY A 599 26.60 19.52 1.95
N VAL A 600 25.48 19.17 1.30
CA VAL A 600 24.64 18.03 1.73
C VAL A 600 25.40 16.71 1.65
N VAL A 601 26.12 16.46 0.55
CA VAL A 601 26.90 15.22 0.38
C VAL A 601 28.04 15.12 1.39
N GLU A 602 28.78 16.19 1.64
CA GLU A 602 29.89 16.22 2.61
C GLU A 602 29.39 16.00 4.05
N ASN A 603 28.27 16.62 4.42
CA ASN A 603 27.65 16.41 5.73
C ASN A 603 27.26 14.94 5.97
N GLU A 604 26.84 14.24 4.91
CA GLU A 604 26.45 12.83 4.96
C GLU A 604 27.63 11.87 4.73
N MET A 605 28.80 12.40 4.36
CA MET A 605 30.05 11.67 4.15
C MET A 605 31.19 12.29 4.99
N PRO A 606 31.12 12.31 6.33
CA PRO A 606 32.04 13.07 7.19
C PRO A 606 33.51 12.62 7.10
N ASN A 607 33.78 11.46 6.51
CA ASN A 607 35.13 10.90 6.34
C ASN A 607 35.62 10.94 4.87
N ALA A 608 34.92 11.63 3.97
CA ALA A 608 35.29 11.72 2.56
C ALA A 608 34.92 13.07 1.96
N SER A 609 35.91 13.76 1.37
CA SER A 609 35.69 14.94 0.52
C SER A 609 34.92 14.57 -0.75
N ILE A 610 34.29 15.56 -1.41
CA ILE A 610 33.65 15.37 -2.72
C ILE A 610 34.59 14.73 -3.74
N LYS A 611 35.87 15.12 -3.76
CA LYS A 611 36.88 14.53 -4.65
C LYS A 611 37.09 13.03 -4.36
N GLN A 612 37.14 12.62 -3.10
CA GLN A 612 37.25 11.21 -2.73
C GLN A 612 35.97 10.44 -3.10
N VAL A 613 34.79 11.01 -2.87
CA VAL A 613 33.50 10.42 -3.30
C VAL A 613 33.50 10.19 -4.82
N HIS A 614 33.96 11.18 -5.60
CA HIS A 614 34.09 11.08 -7.06
C HIS A 614 35.03 9.94 -7.47
N MET A 615 36.25 9.89 -6.92
CA MET A 615 37.21 8.84 -7.24
C MET A 615 36.65 7.44 -6.95
N HIS A 616 35.98 7.26 -5.81
CA HIS A 616 35.35 5.99 -5.46
C HIS A 616 34.18 5.64 -6.40
N TRP A 617 33.41 6.64 -6.82
CA TRP A 617 32.29 6.48 -7.74
C TRP A 617 32.75 6.03 -9.14
N ILE A 618 33.72 6.73 -9.73
CA ILE A 618 34.27 6.39 -11.05
C ILE A 618 34.90 5.00 -11.04
N LYS A 619 35.72 4.70 -10.02
CA LYS A 619 36.34 3.37 -9.87
C LYS A 619 35.29 2.27 -9.82
N ARG A 620 34.12 2.50 -9.22
CA ARG A 620 33.01 1.56 -9.21
C ARG A 620 32.31 1.46 -10.56
N GLY A 621 31.99 2.61 -11.17
CA GLY A 621 31.38 2.68 -12.50
C GLY A 621 32.17 1.86 -13.52
N ASP A 622 33.50 2.02 -13.54
CA ASP A 622 34.38 1.25 -14.42
C ASP A 622 34.31 -0.27 -14.19
N VAL A 623 34.03 -0.72 -12.96
CA VAL A 623 33.82 -2.16 -12.70
C VAL A 623 32.44 -2.60 -13.17
N LEU A 624 31.40 -1.76 -13.02
CA LEU A 624 30.05 -2.06 -13.52
C LEU A 624 30.03 -2.20 -15.04
N MET A 625 30.86 -1.44 -15.77
CA MET A 625 30.98 -1.50 -17.23
C MET A 625 31.79 -2.70 -17.75
N LYS A 626 32.56 -3.40 -16.90
CA LYS A 626 33.39 -4.53 -17.36
C LYS A 626 32.55 -5.79 -17.58
N PRO A 627 32.57 -6.40 -18.79
CA PRO A 627 31.90 -7.67 -19.01
C PRO A 627 32.57 -8.79 -18.19
N GLY A 628 31.82 -9.44 -17.30
CA GLY A 628 32.17 -10.77 -16.77
C GLY A 628 32.67 -10.91 -15.33
N LYS A 629 32.63 -9.90 -14.45
CA LYS A 629 32.95 -10.10 -13.02
C LYS A 629 32.03 -9.37 -12.05
N PHE A 630 31.00 -10.05 -11.55
CA PHE A 630 30.60 -9.96 -10.14
C PHE A 630 29.95 -11.28 -9.68
N PRO A 631 30.10 -11.65 -8.39
CA PRO A 631 29.43 -12.79 -7.78
C PRO A 631 27.92 -12.53 -7.70
N GLY A 632 27.14 -13.60 -7.80
CA GLY A 632 25.67 -13.57 -7.78
C GLY A 632 25.07 -12.77 -6.61
N HIS A 633 23.97 -12.11 -6.93
CA HIS A 633 23.04 -11.48 -5.98
C HIS A 633 22.42 -12.48 -5.00
#